data_AF-A0A521UPB3-F1
#
_entry.id   AF-A0A521UPB3-F1
#
_cell.length_a   1.000
_cell.length_b   1.000
_cell.length_c   1.000
_cell.angle_alpha   90.00
_cell.angle_beta   90.00
_cell.angle_gamma   90.00
#
_symmetry.space_group_name_H-M   'P 1'
#
loop_
_entity.id
_entity.type
_entity.pdbx_description
1 polymer ?
#
loop_
_entity_poly.entity_id
_entity_poly.type
_entity_poly.pdbx_seq_one_letter_code
_entity_poly.pdbx_strand_id
1 'polypeptide(L)'
;AVLDGADAVMLSGETATGNYPIKVVETMNKIIEIVENDDTYRVRIPKPNIKDSTYHSDVICFSAVEVAKEIKAKAIIGMTVSGYTAFKVSSQRPKRKIYIFSDRMYMLATLNLVWGVEGHYYDRFTTTDDTVNDVVEILKKEGRLESGDFVVNIASMPLHARKRTNMLKITEVE
;
A
#
# COMPACT_ATOMS: atom_id res chain seq x y z
N ALA A 1 6.64 19.36 -5.72
CA ALA A 1 6.64 18.37 -4.62
C ALA A 1 5.89 17.09 -5.01
N VAL A 2 4.55 17.11 -5.14
CA VAL A 2 3.76 15.91 -5.51
C VAL A 2 4.18 15.38 -6.88
N LEU A 3 4.26 16.25 -7.90
CA LEU A 3 4.75 15.92 -9.24
C LEU A 3 6.18 15.34 -9.24
N ASP A 4 7.01 15.76 -8.29
CA ASP A 4 8.38 15.26 -8.13
C ASP A 4 8.44 13.91 -7.42
N GLY A 5 7.28 13.38 -6.98
CA GLY A 5 7.15 12.08 -6.35
C GLY A 5 7.32 12.07 -4.84
N ALA A 6 7.09 13.19 -4.14
CA ALA A 6 7.10 13.21 -2.67
C ALA A 6 6.04 12.24 -2.11
N ASP A 7 6.42 11.45 -1.09
CA ASP A 7 5.48 10.53 -0.42
C ASP A 7 4.50 11.27 0.52
N ALA A 8 4.97 12.36 1.13
CA ALA A 8 4.21 13.18 2.04
C ALA A 8 4.59 14.67 1.87
N VAL A 9 3.68 15.55 2.26
CA VAL A 9 3.90 17.00 2.32
C VAL A 9 3.69 17.48 3.75
N MET A 10 4.44 18.51 4.15
CA MET A 10 4.40 19.05 5.50
C MET A 10 3.80 20.46 5.49
N LEU A 11 2.87 20.69 6.40
CA LEU A 11 2.36 22.01 6.74
C LEU A 11 2.98 22.42 8.08
N SER A 12 3.50 23.65 8.16
CA SER A 12 4.21 24.15 9.34
C SER A 12 3.35 25.20 10.06
N GLY A 13 3.70 26.48 9.94
CA GLY A 13 2.97 27.58 10.57
C GLY A 13 1.51 27.65 10.15
N GLU A 14 1.18 27.15 8.96
CA GLU A 14 -0.19 27.13 8.43
C GLU A 14 -1.16 26.35 9.32
N THR A 15 -0.68 25.27 9.95
CA THR A 15 -1.49 24.45 10.88
C THR A 15 -1.16 24.73 12.34
N ALA A 16 0.08 25.14 12.65
CA ALA A 16 0.50 25.37 14.03
C ALA A 16 -0.04 26.68 14.63
N THR A 17 -0.03 27.78 13.86
CA THR A 17 -0.42 29.12 14.34
C THR A 17 -1.32 29.88 13.37
N GLY A 18 -1.68 29.27 12.23
CA GLY A 18 -2.51 29.87 11.20
C GLY A 18 -3.98 30.02 11.61
N ASN A 19 -4.66 30.98 10.99
CA ASN A 19 -6.08 31.28 11.26
C ASN A 19 -7.07 30.24 10.69
N TYR A 20 -6.62 29.37 9.76
CA TYR A 20 -7.48 28.44 9.02
C TYR A 20 -6.87 27.03 8.89
N PRO A 21 -6.46 26.37 9.99
CA PRO A 21 -5.70 25.12 9.94
C PRO A 21 -6.45 24.00 9.20
N ILE A 22 -7.77 23.87 9.43
CA ILE A 22 -8.62 22.87 8.75
C ILE A 22 -8.67 23.11 7.25
N LYS A 23 -8.95 24.35 6.82
CA LYS A 23 -9.09 24.71 5.41
C LYS A 23 -7.79 24.49 4.64
N VAL A 24 -6.63 24.71 5.26
CA VAL A 24 -5.33 24.46 4.64
C VAL A 24 -5.16 22.96 4.36
N VAL A 25 -5.48 22.09 5.33
CA VAL A 25 -5.41 20.64 5.14
C VAL A 25 -6.36 20.17 4.04
N GLU A 26 -7.61 20.63 4.05
CA GLU A 26 -8.60 20.31 3.00
C GLU A 26 -8.13 20.77 1.61
N THR A 27 -7.55 21.97 1.53
CA THR A 27 -7.04 22.53 0.28
C THR A 27 -5.85 21.73 -0.22
N MET A 28 -4.92 21.35 0.68
CA MET A 28 -3.79 20.51 0.34
C MET A 28 -4.25 19.13 -0.18
N ASN A 29 -5.23 18.51 0.48
CA ASN A 29 -5.79 17.24 0.03
C ASN A 29 -6.39 17.35 -1.38
N LYS A 30 -7.16 18.42 -1.65
CA LYS A 30 -7.72 18.68 -2.99
C LYS A 30 -6.64 18.88 -4.06
N ILE A 31 -5.57 19.61 -3.73
CA ILE A 31 -4.44 19.82 -4.67
C ILE A 31 -3.77 18.47 -4.99
N ILE A 32 -3.51 17.65 -3.97
CA ILE A 32 -2.91 16.31 -4.16
C ILE A 32 -3.82 15.46 -5.04
N GLU A 33 -5.12 15.36 -4.74
CA GLU A 33 -6.07 14.59 -5.55
C GLU A 33 -6.12 15.04 -7.01
N ILE A 34 -6.12 16.35 -7.27
CA ILE A 34 -6.12 16.88 -8.64
C ILE A 34 -4.85 16.46 -9.36
N VAL A 35 -3.69 16.60 -8.71
CA VAL A 35 -2.39 16.28 -9.31
C VAL A 35 -2.26 14.78 -9.57
N GLU A 36 -2.67 13.92 -8.63
CA GLU A 36 -2.52 12.46 -8.76
C GLU A 36 -3.49 11.83 -9.78
N ASN A 37 -4.64 12.47 -10.01
CA ASN A 37 -5.60 12.03 -11.01
C ASN A 37 -5.32 12.54 -12.43
N ASP A 38 -4.37 13.47 -12.59
CA ASP A 38 -3.97 13.99 -13.89
C ASP A 38 -3.15 12.93 -14.67
N ASP A 39 -3.47 12.71 -15.95
CA ASP A 39 -2.77 11.74 -16.79
C ASP A 39 -1.30 12.11 -17.09
N THR A 40 -0.92 13.36 -16.85
CA THR A 40 0.47 13.83 -16.92
C THR A 40 1.28 13.48 -15.66
N TYR A 41 0.63 13.04 -14.58
CA TYR A 41 1.31 12.58 -13.37
C TYR A 41 2.18 11.36 -13.67
N ARG A 42 3.49 11.59 -13.72
CA ARG A 42 4.48 10.55 -14.01
C ARG A 42 5.62 10.65 -13.01
N VAL A 43 5.69 9.64 -12.17
CA VAL A 43 6.82 9.44 -11.26
C VAL A 43 7.72 8.37 -11.84
N ARG A 44 9.03 8.45 -11.55
CA ARG A 44 9.97 7.41 -11.96
C ARG A 44 9.65 6.11 -11.23
N ILE A 45 9.18 5.12 -11.97
CA ILE A 45 8.91 3.77 -11.44
C ILE A 45 10.23 2.98 -11.39
N PRO A 46 10.68 2.53 -10.20
CA PRO A 46 11.89 1.72 -10.08
C PRO A 46 11.62 0.30 -10.57
N LYS A 47 12.48 -0.23 -11.44
CA LYS A 47 12.42 -1.64 -11.87
C LYS A 47 13.28 -2.52 -10.95
N PRO A 48 12.90 -3.79 -10.72
CA PRO A 48 13.74 -4.74 -10.00
C PRO A 48 15.12 -4.90 -10.67
N ASN A 49 16.18 -4.85 -9.89
CA ASN A 49 17.56 -5.01 -10.37
C ASN A 49 18.11 -6.37 -9.93
N ILE A 50 18.57 -7.18 -10.89
CA ILE A 50 19.06 -8.54 -10.65
C ILE A 50 20.28 -8.60 -9.71
N LYS A 51 21.00 -7.48 -9.56
CA LYS A 51 22.15 -7.38 -8.65
C LYS A 51 21.75 -7.16 -7.19
N ASP A 52 20.51 -6.78 -6.92
CA ASP A 52 20.06 -6.49 -5.57
C ASP A 52 19.77 -7.80 -4.82
N SER A 53 20.18 -7.89 -3.55
CA SER A 53 19.90 -9.08 -2.72
C SER A 53 18.40 -9.32 -2.47
N THR A 54 17.58 -8.33 -2.77
CA THR A 54 16.12 -8.35 -2.66
C THR A 54 15.41 -8.65 -3.97
N TYR A 55 16.14 -8.93 -5.05
CA TYR A 55 15.61 -9.06 -6.41
C TYR A 55 14.33 -9.90 -6.51
N HIS A 56 14.29 -11.09 -5.91
CA HIS A 56 13.11 -11.96 -5.98
C HIS A 56 11.86 -11.31 -5.34
N SER A 57 12.02 -10.67 -4.18
CA SER A 57 10.94 -9.97 -3.50
C SER A 57 10.48 -8.76 -4.31
N ASP A 58 11.42 -8.08 -4.97
CA ASP A 58 11.15 -6.92 -5.79
C ASP A 58 10.39 -7.29 -7.05
N VAL A 59 10.75 -8.41 -7.68
CA VAL A 59 10.01 -8.98 -8.82
C VAL A 59 8.58 -9.31 -8.41
N ILE A 60 8.36 -9.95 -7.25
CA ILE A 60 7.00 -10.25 -6.78
C ILE A 60 6.19 -8.98 -6.54
N CYS A 61 6.75 -7.97 -5.87
CA CYS A 61 6.04 -6.71 -5.62
C CYS A 61 5.75 -5.95 -6.92
N PHE A 62 6.69 -5.95 -7.86
CA PHE A 62 6.52 -5.37 -9.20
C PHE A 62 5.40 -6.09 -9.96
N SER A 63 5.45 -7.42 -10.03
CA SER A 63 4.43 -8.24 -10.70
C SER A 63 3.05 -8.08 -10.06
N ALA A 64 2.96 -7.93 -8.74
CA ALA A 64 1.68 -7.71 -8.07
C ALA A 64 0.99 -6.42 -8.53
N VAL A 65 1.76 -5.36 -8.75
CA VAL A 65 1.22 -4.09 -9.25
C VAL A 65 0.75 -4.21 -10.70
N GLU A 66 1.53 -4.88 -11.56
CA GLU A 66 1.13 -5.11 -12.96
C GLU A 66 -0.11 -6.01 -13.05
N VAL A 67 -0.17 -7.10 -12.27
CA VAL A 67 -1.34 -7.99 -12.20
C VAL A 67 -2.57 -7.23 -11.70
N ALA A 68 -2.45 -6.45 -10.62
CA ALA A 68 -3.55 -5.66 -10.07
C ALA A 68 -4.07 -4.62 -11.08
N LYS A 69 -3.18 -4.07 -11.91
CA LYS A 69 -3.57 -3.16 -12.99
C LYS A 69 -4.36 -3.91 -14.06
N GLU A 70 -3.86 -5.05 -14.53
CA GLU A 70 -4.43 -5.83 -15.63
C GLU A 70 -5.82 -6.36 -15.30
N ILE A 71 -6.00 -6.96 -14.12
CA ILE A 71 -7.30 -7.52 -13.69
C ILE A 71 -8.24 -6.45 -13.15
N LYS A 72 -7.84 -5.17 -13.19
CA LYS A 72 -8.57 -4.04 -12.58
C LYS A 72 -8.93 -4.30 -11.12
N ALA A 73 -8.00 -4.90 -10.37
CA ALA A 73 -8.18 -5.18 -8.95
C ALA A 73 -8.53 -3.89 -8.19
N LYS A 74 -9.41 -4.03 -7.19
CA LYS A 74 -9.78 -2.96 -6.27
C LYS A 74 -8.58 -2.51 -5.44
N ALA A 75 -7.79 -3.48 -4.96
CA ALA A 75 -6.67 -3.23 -4.07
C ALA A 75 -5.55 -4.27 -4.17
N ILE A 76 -4.38 -3.85 -3.70
CA ILE A 76 -3.24 -4.71 -3.38
C ILE A 76 -3.18 -4.81 -1.85
N ILE A 77 -3.21 -6.04 -1.33
CA ILE A 77 -3.21 -6.32 0.09
C ILE A 77 -1.89 -6.99 0.44
N GLY A 78 -1.16 -6.46 1.41
CA GLY A 78 0.15 -6.96 1.80
C GLY A 78 0.28 -7.17 3.28
N MET A 79 1.15 -8.10 3.68
CA MET A 79 1.60 -8.22 5.07
C MET A 79 3.06 -7.83 5.20
N THR A 80 3.41 -7.16 6.31
CA THR A 80 4.79 -6.77 6.56
C THR A 80 5.15 -6.70 8.04
N VAL A 81 6.40 -7.03 8.33
CA VAL A 81 7.01 -6.87 9.66
C VAL A 81 7.98 -5.69 9.69
N SER A 82 8.72 -5.49 8.59
CA SER A 82 9.75 -4.44 8.46
C SER A 82 9.31 -3.22 7.65
N GLY A 83 8.14 -3.27 7.02
CA GLY A 83 7.65 -2.21 6.12
C GLY A 83 8.14 -2.33 4.68
N TYR A 84 9.08 -3.24 4.39
CA TYR A 84 9.71 -3.31 3.07
C TYR A 84 8.73 -3.58 1.92
N THR A 85 7.78 -4.50 2.14
CA THR A 85 6.75 -4.86 1.16
C THR A 85 5.88 -3.65 0.80
N ALA A 86 5.46 -2.89 1.82
CA ALA A 86 4.69 -1.66 1.65
C ALA A 86 5.46 -0.64 0.82
N PHE A 87 6.73 -0.40 1.18
CA PHE A 87 7.60 0.53 0.48
C PHE A 87 7.80 0.13 -0.98
N LYS A 88 8.06 -1.15 -1.27
CA LYS A 88 8.27 -1.62 -2.65
C LYS A 88 7.01 -1.50 -3.50
N VAL A 89 5.84 -1.86 -2.99
CA VAL A 89 4.58 -1.68 -3.73
C VAL A 89 4.28 -0.21 -3.94
N SER A 90 4.39 0.62 -2.90
CA SER A 90 4.18 2.07 -2.97
C SER A 90 5.10 2.76 -3.97
N SER A 91 6.37 2.31 -4.07
CA SER A 91 7.34 2.86 -5.03
C SER A 91 6.91 2.69 -6.50
N GLN A 92 6.01 1.75 -6.79
CA GLN A 92 5.44 1.57 -8.13
C GLN A 92 4.30 2.53 -8.45
N ARG A 93 3.86 3.33 -7.47
CA ARG A 93 2.76 4.30 -7.58
C ARG A 93 1.49 3.71 -8.22
N PRO A 94 1.00 2.54 -7.75
CA PRO A 94 -0.20 1.94 -8.31
C PRO A 94 -1.40 2.88 -8.13
N LYS A 95 -2.27 2.99 -9.14
CA LYS A 95 -3.58 3.65 -9.00
C LYS A 95 -4.55 2.87 -8.09
N ARG A 96 -4.21 1.64 -7.71
CA ARG A 96 -5.01 0.77 -6.83
C ARG A 96 -4.66 1.06 -5.37
N LYS A 97 -5.63 0.87 -4.47
CA LYS A 97 -5.39 1.04 -3.02
C LYS A 97 -4.38 0.02 -2.52
N ILE A 98 -3.54 0.42 -1.57
CA ILE A 98 -2.53 -0.44 -0.96
C ILE A 98 -2.88 -0.61 0.52
N TYR A 99 -3.37 -1.80 0.89
CA TYR A 99 -3.67 -2.14 2.29
C TYR A 99 -2.53 -2.96 2.86
N ILE A 100 -1.93 -2.51 3.95
CA ILE A 100 -0.79 -3.19 4.58
C ILE A 100 -1.12 -3.58 6.01
N PHE A 101 -1.00 -4.86 6.28
CA PHE A 101 -1.21 -5.47 7.57
C PHE A 101 0.12 -5.69 8.32
N SER A 102 0.14 -5.37 9.61
CA SER A 102 1.30 -5.61 10.47
C SER A 102 0.90 -5.91 11.91
N ASP A 103 1.69 -6.76 12.57
CA ASP A 103 1.61 -7.06 14.01
C ASP A 103 2.28 -5.96 14.87
N ARG A 104 2.84 -4.93 14.25
CA ARG A 104 3.64 -3.88 14.89
C ARG A 104 3.01 -2.50 14.72
N MET A 105 2.38 -1.99 15.76
CA MET A 105 1.77 -0.65 15.76
C MET A 105 2.74 0.47 15.34
N TYR A 106 4.00 0.42 15.81
CA TYR A 106 5.00 1.43 15.43
C TYR A 106 5.33 1.41 13.93
N MET A 107 5.23 0.23 13.30
CA MET A 107 5.45 0.08 11.86
C MET A 107 4.29 0.74 11.10
N LEU A 108 3.05 0.51 11.52
CA LEU A 108 1.87 1.16 10.93
C LEU A 108 1.96 2.68 11.01
N ALA A 109 2.37 3.23 12.16
CA ALA A 109 2.59 4.66 12.31
C ALA A 109 3.65 5.21 11.33
N THR A 110 4.71 4.43 11.08
CA THR A 110 5.75 4.80 10.10
C THR A 110 5.22 4.74 8.67
N LEU A 111 4.43 3.70 8.36
CA LEU A 111 3.87 3.49 7.03
C LEU A 111 2.82 4.53 6.62
N ASN A 112 2.22 5.26 7.56
CA ASN A 112 1.34 6.39 7.25
C ASN A 112 2.04 7.53 6.48
N LEU A 113 3.38 7.56 6.47
CA LEU A 113 4.17 8.50 5.65
C LEU A 113 4.54 7.94 4.28
N VAL A 114 4.22 6.67 4.01
CA VAL A 114 4.50 6.01 2.73
C VAL A 114 3.32 6.23 1.79
N TRP A 115 3.61 6.74 0.59
CA TRP A 115 2.59 7.11 -0.38
C TRP A 115 1.57 6.00 -0.64
N GLY A 116 0.29 6.34 -0.61
CA GLY A 116 -0.82 5.45 -0.97
C GLY A 116 -1.00 4.22 -0.06
N VAL A 117 -0.22 4.07 1.01
CA VAL A 117 -0.32 2.96 1.95
C VAL A 117 -1.32 3.29 3.04
N GLU A 118 -2.26 2.38 3.25
CA GLU A 118 -3.16 2.39 4.40
C GLU A 118 -2.82 1.19 5.30
N GLY A 119 -2.46 1.48 6.55
CA GLY A 119 -2.00 0.48 7.52
C GLY A 119 -3.12 -0.08 8.39
N HIS A 120 -3.17 -1.40 8.56
CA HIS A 120 -4.12 -2.11 9.41
C HIS A 120 -3.39 -3.01 10.40
N TYR A 121 -3.85 -3.05 11.63
CA TYR A 121 -3.29 -3.95 12.64
C TYR A 121 -3.81 -5.37 12.47
N TYR A 122 -2.88 -6.34 12.48
CA TYR A 122 -3.22 -7.75 12.42
C TYR A 122 -2.10 -8.61 13.00
N ASP A 123 -2.44 -9.41 14.00
CA ASP A 123 -1.53 -10.22 14.82
C ASP A 123 -1.90 -11.70 14.83
N ARG A 124 -2.87 -12.11 14.01
CA ARG A 124 -3.25 -13.52 13.87
C ARG A 124 -2.22 -14.21 12.98
N PHE A 125 -1.63 -15.30 13.48
CA PHE A 125 -0.69 -16.12 12.72
C PHE A 125 -1.35 -17.44 12.36
N THR A 126 -2.11 -17.43 11.27
CA THR A 126 -2.87 -18.59 10.77
C THR A 126 -2.20 -19.16 9.52
N THR A 127 -2.89 -20.09 8.85
CA THR A 127 -2.43 -20.57 7.54
C THR A 127 -2.52 -19.45 6.51
N THR A 128 -1.87 -19.65 5.36
CA THR A 128 -1.94 -18.72 4.22
C THR A 128 -3.38 -18.34 3.87
N ASP A 129 -4.25 -19.33 3.69
CA ASP A 129 -5.59 -19.12 3.18
C ASP A 129 -6.47 -18.44 4.23
N ASP A 130 -6.35 -18.85 5.49
CA ASP A 130 -7.04 -18.20 6.61
C ASP A 130 -6.63 -16.73 6.73
N THR A 131 -5.34 -16.44 6.58
CA THR A 131 -4.84 -15.06 6.66
C THR A 131 -5.40 -14.20 5.53
N VAL A 132 -5.44 -14.73 4.30
CA VAL A 132 -6.02 -14.02 3.14
C VAL A 132 -7.51 -13.75 3.36
N ASN A 133 -8.26 -14.74 3.84
CA ASN A 133 -9.69 -14.58 4.12
C ASN A 133 -9.93 -13.56 5.24
N ASP A 134 -9.15 -13.63 6.31
CA ASP A 134 -9.23 -12.70 7.44
C ASP A 134 -9.05 -11.23 7.02
N VAL A 135 -8.01 -10.93 6.23
CA VAL A 135 -7.72 -9.55 5.82
C VAL A 135 -8.76 -9.01 4.86
N VAL A 136 -9.30 -9.86 3.97
CA VAL A 136 -10.41 -9.50 3.08
C VAL A 136 -11.66 -9.19 3.90
N GLU A 137 -12.00 -10.03 4.88
CA GLU A 137 -13.15 -9.82 5.76
C GLU A 137 -13.04 -8.56 6.61
N ILE A 138 -11.84 -8.23 7.11
CA ILE A 138 -11.59 -6.96 7.80
C ILE A 138 -11.89 -5.78 6.87
N LEU A 139 -11.32 -5.79 5.66
CA LEU A 139 -11.50 -4.69 4.70
C LEU A 139 -12.95 -4.57 4.21
N LYS A 140 -13.68 -5.67 4.08
CA LYS A 140 -15.13 -5.64 3.79
C LYS A 140 -15.91 -4.97 4.93
N LYS A 141 -15.63 -5.36 6.18
CA LYS A 141 -16.29 -4.76 7.37
C LYS A 141 -16.02 -3.27 7.50
N GLU A 142 -14.86 -2.81 7.05
CA GLU A 142 -14.47 -1.40 7.01
C GLU A 142 -15.01 -0.64 5.78
N GLY A 143 -15.76 -1.31 4.90
CA GLY A 143 -16.33 -0.71 3.68
C GLY A 143 -15.29 -0.39 2.60
N ARG A 144 -14.14 -1.06 2.61
CA ARG A 144 -13.06 -0.88 1.63
C ARG A 144 -13.17 -1.83 0.44
N LEU A 145 -13.77 -2.99 0.65
CA LEU A 145 -14.02 -4.02 -0.36
C LEU A 145 -15.49 -4.42 -0.36
N GLU A 146 -15.98 -4.85 -1.51
CA GLU A 146 -17.33 -5.37 -1.71
C GLU A 146 -17.26 -6.75 -2.38
N SER A 147 -18.31 -7.57 -2.22
CA SER A 147 -18.42 -8.85 -2.92
C SER A 147 -18.34 -8.65 -4.45
N GLY A 148 -17.55 -9.48 -5.12
CA GLY A 148 -17.22 -9.36 -6.55
C GLY A 148 -15.99 -8.49 -6.86
N ASP A 149 -15.43 -7.77 -5.88
CA ASP A 149 -14.15 -7.09 -6.09
C ASP A 149 -13.00 -8.12 -6.26
N PHE A 150 -12.05 -7.83 -7.13
CA PHE A 150 -10.79 -8.59 -7.22
C PHE A 150 -9.69 -7.89 -6.42
N VAL A 151 -8.87 -8.65 -5.70
CA VAL A 151 -7.70 -8.13 -4.97
C VAL A 151 -6.45 -8.97 -5.25
N VAL A 152 -5.28 -8.34 -5.11
CA VAL A 152 -3.98 -9.03 -5.20
C VAL A 152 -3.32 -9.06 -3.84
N ASN A 153 -3.19 -10.26 -3.29
CA ASN A 153 -2.55 -10.52 -2.01
C ASN A 153 -1.05 -10.79 -2.20
N ILE A 154 -0.22 -10.16 -1.39
CA ILE A 154 1.22 -10.41 -1.31
C ILE A 154 1.66 -10.67 0.13
N ALA A 155 2.52 -11.66 0.32
CA ALA A 155 3.00 -12.01 1.65
C ALA A 155 4.38 -12.67 1.60
N SER A 156 4.97 -12.84 2.77
CA SER A 156 6.06 -13.77 2.97
C SER A 156 5.51 -15.08 3.54
N MET A 157 5.84 -16.20 2.89
CA MET A 157 5.39 -17.52 3.29
C MET A 157 6.59 -18.47 3.48
N PRO A 158 6.60 -19.28 4.57
CA PRO A 158 5.67 -19.26 5.68
C PRO A 158 5.74 -17.96 6.51
N LEU A 159 4.60 -17.45 7.01
CA LEU A 159 4.52 -16.17 7.73
C LEU A 159 5.48 -16.07 8.92
N HIS A 160 5.59 -17.16 9.70
CA HIS A 160 6.47 -17.23 10.87
C HIS A 160 7.95 -17.11 10.53
N ALA A 161 8.36 -17.44 9.29
CA ALA A 161 9.74 -17.35 8.88
C ALA A 161 10.19 -15.88 8.69
N ARG A 162 9.25 -14.93 8.64
CA ARG A 162 9.49 -13.48 8.52
C ARG A 162 10.52 -13.14 7.45
N LYS A 163 10.45 -13.85 6.32
CA LYS A 163 11.33 -13.66 5.17
C LYS A 163 10.84 -12.49 4.32
N ARG A 164 11.51 -12.28 3.19
CA ARG A 164 11.05 -11.33 2.17
C ARG A 164 9.78 -11.85 1.48
N THR A 165 9.05 -10.95 0.81
CA THR A 165 7.86 -11.30 0.05
C THR A 165 8.20 -12.33 -1.01
N ASN A 166 7.44 -13.41 -1.08
CA ASN A 166 7.64 -14.51 -2.03
C ASN A 166 6.32 -15.12 -2.52
N MET A 167 5.17 -14.54 -2.15
CA MET A 167 3.84 -14.97 -2.56
C MET A 167 3.10 -13.84 -3.27
N LEU A 168 2.35 -14.22 -4.30
CA LEU A 168 1.32 -13.43 -4.98
C LEU A 168 0.09 -14.32 -5.16
N LYS A 169 -1.09 -13.86 -4.75
CA LYS A 169 -2.38 -14.57 -4.91
C LYS A 169 -3.45 -13.60 -5.37
N ILE A 170 -4.18 -13.93 -6.43
CA ILE A 170 -5.39 -13.20 -6.83
C ILE A 170 -6.56 -13.78 -6.03
N THR A 171 -7.45 -12.93 -5.53
CA THR A 171 -8.61 -13.33 -4.75
C THR A 171 -9.83 -12.54 -5.22
N GLU A 172 -10.90 -13.26 -5.52
CA GLU A 172 -12.23 -12.67 -5.69
C GLU A 172 -12.85 -12.58 -4.31
N VAL A 173 -13.39 -11.42 -3.97
CA VAL A 173 -14.04 -11.16 -2.69
C VAL A 173 -15.44 -11.78 -2.74
N GLU A 174 -15.71 -12.77 -1.90
CA GLU A 174 -17.04 -13.37 -1.74
C GLU A 174 -17.97 -12.50 -0.91
#